data_AF-A0AA87LS84-F1
#
_entry.id   AF-A0AA87LS84-F1
#
_cell.length_a   1.000
_cell.length_b   1.000
_cell.length_c   1.000
_cell.angle_alpha   90.00
_cell.angle_beta   90.00
_cell.angle_gamma   90.00
#
_symmetry.space_group_name_H-M   'P 1'
#
loop_
_entity.id
_entity.type
_entity.pdbx_description
1 polymer ?
#
loop_
_entity_poly.entity_id
_entity_poly.type
_entity_poly.pdbx_seq_one_letter_code
_entity_poly.pdbx_strand_id
1 'polypeptide(L)' 'MPEEHKSGIDMSRDLLRRSHVLVVCGHTMTEAMKNDIAVAQRLGITATTLEGILTVKGQGRR' A
#
# COMPACT_ATOMS: atom_id res chain seq x y z
N MET A 1 7.99 7.02 -20.80
CA MET A 1 7.66 5.93 -21.73
C MET A 1 6.31 5.33 -21.34
N PRO A 2 5.31 5.25 -22.25
CA PRO A 2 3.99 4.72 -21.92
C PRO A 2 3.99 3.26 -21.43
N GLU A 3 4.93 2.47 -21.93
CA GLU A 3 5.06 1.05 -21.60
C GLU A 3 5.47 0.83 -20.14
N GLU A 4 6.47 1.58 -19.66
CA GLU A 4 6.92 1.52 -18.25
C GLU A 4 5.79 1.81 -17.25
N HIS A 5 4.92 2.77 -17.57
CA HIS A 5 3.80 3.13 -16.71
C HIS A 5 2.80 1.97 -16.60
N LYS A 6 2.47 1.33 -17.73
CA LYS A 6 1.60 0.16 -17.77
C LYS A 6 2.22 -1.02 -17.01
N SER A 7 3.51 -1.30 -17.26
CA SER A 7 4.24 -2.35 -16.55
C SER A 7 4.26 -2.11 -15.04
N GLY A 8 4.42 -0.87 -14.59
CA GLY A 8 4.36 -0.51 -13.18
C GLY A 8 3.02 -0.86 -12.53
N ILE A 9 1.92 -0.54 -13.21
CA ILE A 9 0.56 -0.87 -12.72
C ILE A 9 0.34 -2.38 -12.66
N ASP A 10 0.73 -3.11 -13.71
CA ASP A 10 0.55 -4.56 -13.78
C ASP A 10 1.36 -5.27 -12.70
N MET A 11 2.59 -4.82 -12.44
CA MET A 11 3.43 -5.33 -11.35
C MET A 11 2.81 -5.04 -9.97
N SER A 12 2.36 -3.80 -9.69
CA SER A 12 1.72 -3.46 -8.40
C SER A 12 0.52 -4.37 -8.12
N ARG A 13 -0.32 -4.60 -9.14
CA ARG A 13 -1.50 -5.44 -9.01
C ARG A 13 -1.16 -6.92 -8.77
N ASP A 14 -0.14 -7.47 -9.42
CA ASP A 14 0.32 -8.84 -9.16
C ASP A 14 0.84 -8.97 -7.72
N LEU A 15 1.63 -8.00 -7.25
CA LEU A 15 2.13 -7.97 -5.88
C LEU A 15 0.99 -7.90 -4.86
N LEU A 16 0.00 -7.05 -5.08
CA LEU A 16 -1.18 -6.97 -4.22
C LEU A 16 -1.89 -8.32 -4.14
N ARG A 17 -2.15 -8.97 -5.27
CA ARG A 17 -2.83 -10.30 -5.29
C ARG A 17 -2.10 -11.38 -4.49
N ARG A 18 -0.79 -11.28 -4.34
CA ARG A 18 0.04 -12.24 -3.58
C ARG A 18 0.24 -11.84 -2.13
N SER A 19 -0.16 -10.62 -1.75
CA SER A 19 0.09 -10.05 -0.43
C SER A 19 -1.11 -10.20 0.49
N HIS A 20 -0.86 -10.32 1.79
CA HIS A 20 -1.91 -10.31 2.82
C HIS A 20 -2.04 -8.95 3.54
N VAL A 21 -1.00 -8.13 3.45
CA VAL A 21 -0.94 -6.79 4.05
C VAL A 21 -0.31 -5.83 3.03
N LEU A 22 -0.95 -4.67 2.85
CA LEU A 22 -0.38 -3.53 2.14
C LEU A 22 0.08 -2.49 3.17
N VAL A 23 1.37 -2.15 3.16
CA VAL A 23 1.90 -1.03 3.94
C VAL A 23 2.23 0.10 2.98
N VAL A 24 1.58 1.25 3.20
CA VAL A 24 1.78 2.45 2.39
C VAL A 24 2.69 3.43 3.13
N CYS A 25 3.71 3.93 2.45
CA CYS A 25 4.68 4.88 3.00
C CYS A 25 4.79 6.15 2.16
N GLY A 26 5.03 7.28 2.81
CA GLY A 26 5.19 8.59 2.16
C GLY A 26 4.60 9.71 3.00
N HIS A 27 5.09 10.93 2.79
CA HIS A 27 4.60 12.12 3.51
C HIS A 27 3.28 12.67 2.94
N THR A 28 2.92 12.30 1.71
CA THR A 28 1.70 12.73 1.04
C THR A 28 1.09 11.56 0.28
N MET A 29 -0.23 11.40 0.36
CA MET A 29 -0.92 10.35 -0.37
C MET A 29 -1.04 10.71 -1.84
N THR A 30 -0.36 9.95 -2.70
CA THR A 30 -0.48 10.07 -4.16
C THR A 30 -1.73 9.35 -4.67
N GLU A 31 -2.19 9.68 -5.88
CA GLU A 31 -3.30 8.99 -6.52
C GLU A 31 -3.02 7.50 -6.76
N ALA A 32 -1.76 7.15 -7.06
CA ALA A 32 -1.35 5.75 -7.18
C ALA A 32 -1.53 4.99 -5.86
N MET A 33 -1.08 5.57 -4.73
CA MET A 33 -1.26 4.98 -3.40
C MET A 33 -2.74 4.79 -3.06
N LYS A 34 -3.59 5.77 -3.38
CA LYS A 34 -5.05 5.65 -3.18
C LYS A 34 -5.64 4.52 -4.02
N ASN A 35 -5.20 4.36 -5.27
CA ASN A 35 -5.63 3.27 -6.14
C ASN A 35 -5.24 1.90 -5.56
N ASP A 36 -3.99 1.74 -5.14
CA ASP A 36 -3.49 0.50 -4.55
C ASP A 36 -4.26 0.14 -3.27
N ILE A 37 -4.58 1.13 -2.42
CA ILE A 37 -5.41 0.92 -1.22
C ILE A 37 -6.82 0.46 -1.61
N ALA A 38 -7.45 1.11 -2.59
CA ALA A 38 -8.79 0.72 -3.03
C ALA A 38 -8.81 -0.70 -3.61
N VAL A 39 -7.77 -1.09 -4.35
CA VAL A 39 -7.61 -2.46 -4.86
C VAL A 39 -7.37 -3.44 -3.72
N ALA A 40 -6.49 -3.12 -2.76
CA ALA A 40 -6.22 -3.95 -1.59
C ALA A 40 -7.50 -4.22 -0.79
N GLN A 41 -8.30 -3.19 -0.51
CA GLN A 41 -9.58 -3.33 0.18
C GLN A 41 -10.56 -4.27 -0.55
N ARG A 42 -10.66 -4.15 -1.89
CA ARG A 42 -11.51 -5.03 -2.71
C ARG A 42 -11.06 -6.48 -2.69
N LEU A 43 -9.76 -6.73 -2.50
CA LEU A 43 -9.18 -8.07 -2.40
C LEU A 43 -9.17 -8.63 -0.97
N GLY A 44 -9.70 -7.88 0.02
CA GLY A 44 -9.67 -8.30 1.42
C GLY A 44 -8.28 -8.22 2.07
N ILE A 45 -7.38 -7.42 1.49
CA ILE A 45 -6.03 -7.20 1.99
C ILE A 45 -6.07 -6.08 3.03
N THR A 46 -5.44 -6.30 4.18
CA THR A 46 -5.33 -5.26 5.21
C THR A 46 -4.38 -4.17 4.74
N ALA A 47 -4.87 -2.94 4.60
CA ALA A 47 -4.06 -1.79 4.23
C ALA A 47 -3.75 -0.92 5.47
N THR A 48 -2.50 -0.55 5.67
CA THR A 48 -2.05 0.32 6.77
C THR A 48 -0.96 1.27 6.31
N THR A 49 -0.65 2.29 7.11
CA THR A 49 0.44 3.24 6.83
C THR A 49 1.66 2.94 7.70
N LEU A 50 2.86 3.30 7.22
CA LEU A 50 4.08 3.17 8.01
C LEU A 50 3.98 3.94 9.34
N GLU A 51 3.38 5.14 9.31
CA GLU A 51 3.13 5.96 10.50
C GLU A 51 2.20 5.25 11.51
N GLY A 52 1.13 4.61 11.03
CA GLY A 52 0.23 3.83 11.88
C GLY A 52 0.96 2.70 12.62
N ILE A 53 1.85 1.98 11.94
CA ILE A 53 2.66 0.91 12.54
C ILE A 53 3.62 1.47 13.60
N LEU A 54 4.32 2.56 13.29
CA LEU A 54 5.29 3.17 14.20
C LEU A 54 4.62 3.74 15.45
N THR A 55 3.43 4.34 15.29
CA THR A 55 2.62 4.87 16.40
C THR A 55 2.29 3.76 17.40
N VAL A 56 1.79 2.61 16.93
CA VAL A 56 1.43 1.49 17.81
C VAL A 56 2.66 0.89 18.51
N LYS A 57 3.80 0.77 17.83
CA LYS A 57 5.05 0.29 18.46
C LYS A 57 5.56 1.22 19.56
N GLY A 58 5.32 2.51 19.44
CA GLY A 58 5.66 3.50 20.48
C GLY A 58 4.75 3.42 21.72
N GLN A 59 3.49 3.01 21.55
CA GLN A 59 2.52 2.92 22.64
C GLN A 59 2.83 1.79 23.64
N GLY A 60 3.48 0.71 23.22
CA GLY A 60 3.86 -0.41 24.08
C GLY A 60 5.16 -0.23 24.89
N ARG A 61 5.80 0.94 24.85
CA ARG A 61 7.05 1.25 25.58
C ARG A 61 6.83 2.21 26.77
N ARG A 62 5.62 2.27 27.32
CA ARG A 62 5.33 2.95 28.59
C ARG A 62 5.32 1.95 29.74
#